data_AF-A0A2H0SLR2-F1
#
_entry.id   AF-A0A2H0SLR2-F1
#
_cell.length_a   1.000
_cell.length_b   1.000
_cell.length_c   1.000
_cell.angle_alpha   90.00
_cell.angle_beta   90.00
_cell.angle_gamma   90.00
#
_symmetry.space_group_name_H-M   'P 1'
#
loop_
_entity.id
_entity.type
_entity.pdbx_description
1 polymer ?
#
loop_
_entity_poly.entity_id
_entity_poly.type
_entity_poly.pdbx_seq_one_letter_code
_entity_poly.pdbx_strand_id
1 'polypeptide(L)'
;MENLDTRIQEVNKQATTHMAENLTRLTAILDKVATKASVLSPEAAAITTAKTALAKAHEAVASQAAKQYVISITTEESLGQAVRATLALVRADLRTTHAVVSEAKTAVIAAIRIVATAQPAPFEPETNEVE
;
A
#
# COMPACT_ATOMS: atom_id res chain seq x y z
N MET A 1 -32.70 -3.24 7.35
CA MET A 1 -31.73 -2.26 6.80
C MET A 1 -30.39 -2.33 7.54
N GLU A 2 -30.39 -2.36 8.88
CA GLU A 2 -29.17 -2.53 9.72
C GLU A 2 -28.19 -3.63 9.25
N ASN A 3 -28.69 -4.79 8.84
CA ASN A 3 -27.84 -5.91 8.41
C ASN A 3 -27.00 -5.59 7.16
N LEU A 4 -27.48 -4.71 6.27
CA LEU A 4 -26.81 -4.42 5.01
C LEU A 4 -25.76 -3.32 5.17
N ASP A 5 -26.10 -2.24 5.86
CA ASP A 5 -25.13 -1.19 6.20
C ASP A 5 -23.99 -1.78 7.02
N THR A 6 -24.30 -2.60 8.04
CA THR A 6 -23.29 -3.30 8.86
C THR A 6 -22.37 -4.17 7.99
N ARG A 7 -22.93 -4.90 7.03
CA ARG A 7 -22.13 -5.77 6.16
C ARG A 7 -21.24 -4.99 5.20
N ILE A 8 -21.71 -3.84 4.70
CA ILE A 8 -20.90 -2.96 3.84
C ILE A 8 -19.74 -2.35 4.65
N GLN A 9 -20.01 -1.92 5.87
CA GLN A 9 -19.01 -1.40 6.78
C GLN A 9 -17.96 -2.45 7.13
N GLU A 10 -18.39 -3.69 7.40
CA GLU A 10 -17.49 -4.79 7.68
C GLU A 10 -16.58 -5.10 6.49
N VAL A 11 -17.10 -5.07 5.26
CA VAL A 11 -16.28 -5.24 4.05
C VAL A 11 -15.22 -4.13 3.93
N ASN A 12 -15.60 -2.88 4.17
CA ASN A 12 -14.65 -1.76 4.13
C ASN A 12 -13.57 -1.93 5.21
N LYS A 13 -13.97 -2.27 6.43
CA LYS A 13 -13.08 -2.49 7.57
C LYS A 13 -12.11 -3.63 7.32
N GLN A 14 -12.58 -4.79 6.85
CA GLN A 14 -11.73 -5.94 6.55
C GLN A 14 -10.71 -5.61 5.46
N ALA A 15 -11.15 -4.97 4.37
CA ALA A 15 -10.27 -4.61 3.27
C ALA A 15 -9.19 -3.61 3.71
N THR A 16 -9.59 -2.54 4.42
CA THR A 16 -8.65 -1.51 4.91
C THR A 16 -7.70 -2.03 5.98
N THR A 17 -8.16 -2.93 6.86
CA THR A 17 -7.30 -3.62 7.84
C THR A 17 -6.22 -4.41 7.14
N HIS A 18 -6.59 -5.22 6.14
CA HIS A 18 -5.62 -6.02 5.40
C HIS A 18 -4.61 -5.14 4.63
N MET A 19 -5.07 -4.04 4.03
CA MET A 19 -4.18 -3.08 3.39
C MET A 19 -3.20 -2.44 4.38
N ALA A 20 -3.66 -2.02 5.57
CA ALA A 20 -2.83 -1.42 6.61
C ALA A 20 -1.76 -2.39 7.14
N GLU A 21 -2.11 -3.67 7.34
CA GLU A 21 -1.15 -4.71 7.72
C GLU A 21 -0.04 -4.88 6.66
N ASN A 22 -0.43 -4.88 5.39
CA ASN A 22 0.54 -5.00 4.29
C ASN A 22 1.44 -3.76 4.21
N LEU A 23 0.90 -2.55 4.37
CA LEU A 23 1.70 -1.32 4.42
C LEU A 23 2.67 -1.29 5.60
N THR A 24 2.27 -1.82 6.76
CA THR A 24 3.14 -1.97 7.93
C THR A 24 4.33 -2.87 7.60
N ARG A 25 4.09 -4.01 6.95
CA ARG A 25 5.16 -4.92 6.51
C ARG A 25 6.09 -4.27 5.48
N LEU A 26 5.52 -3.55 4.50
CA LEU A 26 6.32 -2.84 3.49
C LEU A 26 7.19 -1.74 4.09
N THR A 27 6.66 -1.01 5.07
CA THR A 27 7.40 0.01 5.82
C THR A 27 8.60 -0.63 6.54
N ALA A 28 8.37 -1.71 7.29
CA ALA A 28 9.43 -2.43 7.98
C ALA A 28 10.51 -3.00 7.02
N ILE A 29 10.12 -3.44 5.82
CA ILE A 29 11.06 -3.87 4.80
C ILE A 29 11.88 -2.68 4.30
N LEU A 30 11.24 -1.56 3.98
CA LEU A 30 11.94 -0.37 3.49
C LEU A 30 12.91 0.19 4.53
N ASP A 31 12.56 0.17 5.82
CA ASP A 31 13.45 0.59 6.90
C ASP A 31 14.71 -0.28 6.96
N LYS A 32 14.58 -1.60 6.81
CA LYS A 32 15.73 -2.53 6.71
C LYS A 32 16.56 -2.34 5.45
N VAL A 33 15.95 -1.86 4.37
CA VAL A 33 16.67 -1.54 3.12
C VAL A 33 17.44 -0.24 3.30
N ALA A 34 16.84 0.75 3.96
CA ALA A 34 17.46 2.04 4.21
C ALA A 34 18.71 1.96 5.08
N THR A 35 18.80 0.99 6.00
CA THR A 35 20.03 0.76 6.80
C THR A 35 21.20 0.23 5.98
N LYS A 36 20.94 -0.35 4.81
CA LYS A 36 21.97 -0.88 3.89
C LYS A 36 22.38 0.13 2.82
N ALA A 37 21.65 1.23 2.71
CA ALA A 37 21.87 2.18 1.64
C ALA A 37 22.97 3.20 1.98
N SER A 38 23.78 3.54 0.99
CA SER A 38 24.74 4.63 1.09
C SER A 38 24.02 5.99 0.99
N VAL A 39 24.50 6.98 1.75
CA VAL A 39 23.78 8.26 1.98
C VAL A 39 23.85 9.21 0.76
N LEU A 40 24.71 8.94 -0.23
CA LEU A 40 25.01 9.84 -1.35
C LEU A 40 24.78 9.23 -2.74
N SER A 41 23.90 8.25 -2.87
CA SER A 41 23.73 7.48 -4.10
C SER A 41 22.28 7.47 -4.61
N PRO A 42 22.01 6.95 -5.83
CA PRO A 42 20.65 6.67 -6.33
C PRO A 42 19.75 5.89 -5.35
N GLU A 43 20.32 5.19 -4.38
CA GLU A 43 19.60 4.47 -3.32
C GLU A 43 18.79 5.43 -2.43
N ALA A 44 19.37 6.56 -2.04
CA ALA A 44 18.72 7.54 -1.16
C ALA A 44 17.48 8.17 -1.85
N ALA A 45 17.57 8.43 -3.16
CA ALA A 45 16.45 8.92 -3.97
C ALA A 45 15.33 7.86 -4.09
N ALA A 46 15.69 6.59 -4.31
CA ALA A 46 14.73 5.50 -4.40
C ALA A 46 14.01 5.25 -3.06
N ILE A 47 14.74 5.29 -1.94
CA ILE A 47 14.18 5.16 -0.60
C ILE A 47 13.23 6.32 -0.29
N THR A 48 13.61 7.56 -0.63
CA THR A 48 12.76 8.74 -0.42
C THR A 48 11.45 8.65 -1.22
N THR A 49 11.54 8.20 -2.48
CA THR A 49 10.37 7.94 -3.32
C THR A 49 9.45 6.88 -2.69
N ALA A 50 10.02 5.76 -2.22
CA ALA A 50 9.26 4.69 -1.58
C ALA A 50 8.61 5.15 -0.26
N LYS A 51 9.31 5.95 0.57
CA LYS A 51 8.74 6.54 1.80
C LYS A 51 7.55 7.45 1.49
N THR A 52 7.67 8.28 0.45
CA THR A 52 6.59 9.17 0.01
C THR A 52 5.37 8.36 -0.47
N ALA A 53 5.58 7.30 -1.24
CA ALA A 53 4.50 6.44 -1.72
C ALA A 53 3.81 5.69 -0.57
N LEU A 54 4.57 5.20 0.41
CA LEU A 54 4.02 4.57 1.62
C LEU A 54 3.19 5.55 2.45
N ALA A 55 3.67 6.78 2.66
CA ALA A 55 2.90 7.80 3.38
C ALA A 55 1.55 8.08 2.71
N LYS A 56 1.54 8.28 1.39
CA LYS A 56 0.30 8.45 0.60
C LYS A 56 -0.63 7.25 0.72
N ALA A 57 -0.09 6.03 0.69
CA ALA A 57 -0.91 4.83 0.83
C ALA A 57 -1.50 4.68 2.23
N HIS A 58 -0.76 5.01 3.29
CA HIS A 58 -1.27 5.05 4.67
C HIS A 58 -2.41 6.06 4.82
N GLU A 59 -2.23 7.27 4.28
CA GLU A 59 -3.28 8.30 4.28
C GLU A 59 -4.54 7.86 3.51
N ALA A 60 -4.36 7.23 2.35
CA ALA A 60 -5.47 6.73 1.55
C ALA A 60 -6.25 5.62 2.27
N VAL A 61 -5.54 4.67 2.89
CA VAL A 61 -6.16 3.59 3.68
C VAL A 61 -6.87 4.14 4.91
N ALA A 62 -6.27 5.10 5.63
CA ALA A 62 -6.89 5.73 6.80
C ALA A 62 -8.16 6.51 6.40
N SER A 63 -8.10 7.27 5.31
CA SER A 63 -9.25 7.99 4.77
C SER A 63 -10.37 7.04 4.36
N GLN A 64 -10.03 5.94 3.70
CA GLN A 64 -11.00 4.92 3.30
C GLN A 64 -11.61 4.20 4.50
N ALA A 65 -10.83 3.90 5.54
CA ALA A 65 -11.31 3.27 6.76
C ALA A 65 -12.30 4.16 7.54
N ALA A 66 -12.14 5.48 7.45
CA ALA A 66 -13.02 6.44 8.09
C ALA A 66 -14.35 6.67 7.34
N LYS A 67 -14.48 6.22 6.08
CA LYS A 67 -15.72 6.39 5.30
C LYS A 67 -16.85 5.57 5.88
N GLN A 68 -18.03 6.19 5.94
CA GLN A 68 -19.26 5.51 6.28
C GLN A 68 -20.16 5.40 5.05
N TYR A 69 -20.68 4.21 4.81
CA TYR A 69 -21.61 3.89 3.74
C TYR A 69 -22.99 3.66 4.34
N VAL A 70 -23.87 4.64 4.15
CA VAL A 70 -25.26 4.61 4.59
C VAL A 70 -26.14 4.53 3.36
N ILE A 71 -27.07 3.58 3.33
CA ILE A 71 -28.05 3.47 2.25
C ILE A 71 -29.24 4.38 2.60
N SER A 72 -29.26 5.59 2.04
CA SER A 72 -30.40 6.51 2.18
C SER A 72 -31.56 6.04 1.32
N ILE A 73 -32.63 5.53 1.94
CA ILE A 73 -33.81 5.00 1.25
C ILE A 73 -34.98 5.95 1.49
N THR A 74 -35.50 6.52 0.41
CA THR A 74 -36.67 7.42 0.46
C THR A 74 -37.98 6.68 0.16
N THR A 75 -37.94 5.61 -0.64
CA THR A 75 -39.11 4.78 -1.01
C THR A 75 -38.71 3.32 -1.23
N GLU A 76 -39.66 2.39 -1.08
CA GLU A 76 -39.40 0.95 -1.25
C GLU A 76 -39.04 0.56 -2.71
N GLU A 77 -39.59 1.28 -3.69
CA GLU A 77 -39.25 1.10 -5.11
C GLU A 77 -37.81 1.53 -5.45
N SER A 78 -37.25 2.49 -4.70
CA SER A 78 -35.87 2.99 -4.90
C SER A 78 -34.82 2.22 -4.10
N LEU A 79 -35.24 1.36 -3.16
CA LEU A 79 -34.38 0.57 -2.28
C LEU A 79 -33.32 -0.22 -3.05
N GLY A 80 -33.73 -0.99 -4.05
CA GLY A 80 -32.81 -1.83 -4.82
C GLY A 80 -31.77 -1.02 -5.60
N GLN A 81 -32.13 0.18 -6.06
CA GLN A 81 -31.20 1.06 -6.78
C GLN A 81 -30.22 1.73 -5.82
N ALA A 82 -30.69 2.23 -4.68
CA ALA A 82 -29.85 2.83 -3.64
C ALA A 82 -28.80 1.84 -3.13
N VAL A 83 -29.20 0.60 -2.84
CA VAL A 83 -28.28 -0.48 -2.44
C VAL A 83 -27.19 -0.71 -3.48
N ARG A 84 -27.56 -0.85 -4.76
CA ARG A 84 -26.61 -1.10 -5.85
C ARG A 84 -25.63 0.06 -6.01
N ALA A 85 -26.11 1.30 -5.88
CA ALA A 85 -25.27 2.49 -5.95
C ALA A 85 -24.24 2.52 -4.82
N THR A 86 -24.66 2.30 -3.56
CA THR A 86 -23.74 2.27 -2.42
C THR A 86 -22.70 1.15 -2.55
N LEU A 87 -23.11 -0.04 -2.99
CA LEU A 87 -22.18 -1.14 -3.23
C LEU A 87 -21.17 -0.85 -4.36
N ALA A 88 -21.60 -0.17 -5.43
CA ALA A 88 -20.70 0.24 -6.51
C ALA A 88 -19.68 1.27 -6.00
N LEU A 89 -20.12 2.20 -5.16
CA LEU A 89 -19.29 3.23 -4.58
C LEU A 89 -18.21 2.63 -3.67
N VAL A 90 -18.58 1.72 -2.75
CA VAL A 90 -17.62 1.02 -1.87
C VAL A 90 -16.56 0.27 -2.70
N ARG A 91 -16.98 -0.42 -3.77
CA ARG A 91 -16.06 -1.16 -4.63
C ARG A 91 -15.09 -0.24 -5.37
N ALA A 92 -15.58 0.87 -5.90
CA ALA A 92 -14.75 1.85 -6.62
C ALA A 92 -13.72 2.49 -5.67
N ASP A 93 -14.16 2.83 -4.47
CA ASP A 93 -13.33 3.39 -3.40
C ASP A 93 -12.22 2.41 -2.96
N LEU A 94 -12.57 1.15 -2.69
CA LEU A 94 -11.60 0.13 -2.32
C LEU A 94 -10.61 -0.16 -3.45
N ARG A 95 -11.07 -0.17 -4.72
CA ARG A 95 -10.19 -0.34 -5.88
C ARG A 95 -9.19 0.79 -6.00
N THR A 96 -9.64 2.03 -5.81
CA THR A 96 -8.78 3.22 -5.85
C THR A 96 -7.75 3.18 -4.73
N THR A 97 -8.18 2.84 -3.51
CA THR A 97 -7.28 2.69 -2.36
C THR A 97 -6.24 1.59 -2.60
N HIS A 98 -6.66 0.44 -3.13
CA HIS A 98 -5.76 -0.65 -3.49
C HIS A 98 -4.73 -0.25 -4.55
N ALA A 99 -5.10 0.57 -5.53
CA ALA A 99 -4.16 1.05 -6.55
C ALA A 99 -3.00 1.84 -5.91
N VAL A 100 -3.31 2.75 -4.98
CA VAL A 100 -2.29 3.52 -4.24
C VAL A 100 -1.39 2.60 -3.40
N VAL A 101 -1.95 1.57 -2.75
CA VAL A 101 -1.17 0.56 -2.02
C VAL A 101 -0.24 -0.23 -2.97
N SER A 102 -0.71 -0.56 -4.17
CA SER A 102 0.08 -1.26 -5.20
C SER A 102 1.23 -0.39 -5.74
N GLU A 103 1.01 0.92 -5.89
CA GLU A 103 2.06 1.88 -6.25
C GLU A 103 3.13 1.93 -5.16
N ALA A 104 2.73 2.01 -3.89
CA ALA A 104 3.66 1.97 -2.76
C ALA A 104 4.49 0.68 -2.74
N LYS A 105 3.86 -0.48 -2.95
CA LYS A 105 4.56 -1.76 -3.08
C LYS A 105 5.59 -1.74 -4.21
N THR A 106 5.22 -1.19 -5.37
CA THR A 106 6.09 -1.11 -6.54
C THR A 106 7.31 -0.22 -6.25
N ALA A 107 7.10 0.93 -5.59
CA ALA A 107 8.18 1.82 -5.19
C ALA A 107 9.15 1.15 -4.19
N VAL A 108 8.63 0.39 -3.22
CA VAL A 108 9.46 -0.38 -2.27
C VAL A 108 10.30 -1.44 -3.00
N ILE A 109 9.71 -2.18 -3.95
CA ILE A 109 10.44 -3.17 -4.75
C ILE A 109 11.54 -2.50 -5.59
N ALA A 110 11.27 -1.34 -6.18
CA ALA A 110 12.27 -0.57 -6.92
C ALA A 110 13.45 -0.16 -6.01
N ALA A 111 13.16 0.35 -4.81
CA ALA A 111 14.19 0.70 -3.82
C ALA A 111 15.04 -0.52 -3.42
N ILE A 112 14.42 -1.67 -3.17
CA ILE A 112 15.13 -2.92 -2.87
C ILE A 112 16.10 -3.28 -3.98
N ARG A 113 15.67 -3.21 -5.25
CA ARG A 113 16.50 -3.56 -6.40
C ARG A 113 17.71 -2.65 -6.53
N ILE A 114 17.49 -1.34 -6.41
CA ILE A 114 18.57 -0.34 -6.54
C ILE A 114 19.62 -0.55 -5.45
N VAL A 115 19.20 -0.76 -4.20
CA VAL A 115 20.13 -1.04 -3.10
C VAL A 115 20.86 -2.36 -3.31
N ALA A 116 20.17 -3.41 -3.77
CA ALA A 116 20.80 -4.69 -4.04
C ALA A 116 21.87 -4.62 -5.14
N THR A 117 21.67 -3.81 -6.18
CA THR A 117 22.65 -3.63 -7.27
C THR A 117 23.84 -2.75 -6.90
N ALA A 118 23.72 -1.92 -5.86
CA ALA A 118 24.78 -1.04 -5.41
C ALA A 118 25.81 -1.72 -4.48
N GLN A 119 25.47 -2.90 -3.96
CA GLN A 119 26.35 -3.66 -3.08
C GLN A 119 27.37 -4.44 -3.94
N PRO A 120 28.70 -4.26 -3.77
CA PRO A 120 29.68 -5.03 -4.52
C PRO A 120 29.50 -6.52 -4.20
N ALA A 121 29.63 -7.37 -5.22
CA ALA A 121 29.53 -8.81 -5.07
C ALA A 121 30.52 -9.30 -3.99
N PRO A 122 30.10 -10.16 -3.05
CA PRO A 122 31.05 -10.80 -2.15
C PRO A 122 31.89 -11.78 -2.96
N PHE A 123 33.22 -11.72 -2.76
CA PHE A 123 34.29 -12.54 -3.35
C PHE A 123 34.86 -12.07 -4.69
N GLU A 124 35.82 -11.13 -4.65
CA GLU A 124 36.96 -11.20 -5.56
C GLU A 124 37.93 -12.27 -5.03
N PRO A 125 38.30 -13.30 -5.81
CA PRO A 125 39.37 -14.21 -5.42
C PRO A 125 40.70 -13.45 -5.43
N GLU A 126 41.43 -13.52 -4.31
CA GLU A 126 42.78 -12.98 -4.18
C GLU A 126 43.64 -13.44 -5.36
N THR A 127 44.11 -12.49 -6.16
CA THR A 127 45.17 -12.72 -7.13
C THR A 127 46.46 -13.03 -6.36
N ASN A 128 46.77 -14.32 -6.21
CA ASN A 128 48.11 -14.74 -5.82
C ASN A 128 49.05 -14.38 -6.99
N GLU A 129 49.70 -13.23 -6.88
CA GLU A 129 51.00 -13.01 -7.52
C GLU A 129 52.00 -13.96 -6.83
N VAL A 130 52.48 -14.95 -7.58
CA VAL A 130 53.71 -15.66 -7.21
C VAL A 130 54.72 -15.30 -8.29
N GLU A 131 55.75 -14.61 -7.82
CA GLU A 131 57.01 -14.22 -8.47
C GLU A 131 57.70 -15.37 -9.22
#